data_AF-A0A9W4SML5-F1
#
_entry.id   AF-A0A9W4SML5-F1
#
_cell.length_a   1.000
_cell.length_b   1.000
_cell.length_c   1.000
_cell.angle_alpha   90.00
_cell.angle_beta   90.00
_cell.angle_gamma   90.00
#
_symmetry.space_group_name_H-M   'P 1'
#
loop_
_entity.id
_entity.type
_entity.pdbx_description
1 polymer ?
#
loop_
_entity_poly.entity_id
_entity_poly.type
_entity_poly.pdbx_seq_one_letter_code
_entity_poly.pdbx_strand_id
1 'polypeptide(L)'
;VYGFGMIMWEWLTGRRPFWNRDHDVDLIIDVCDGLRPPIVTDTPEGYVKLMQECWHSNPKRRPTADDIKSRVLSITNSEHISQTV
;
A
#
# COMPACT_ATOMS: atom_id res chain seq x y z
N VAL A 1 -6.52 -7.70 -2.96
CA VAL A 1 -5.96 -6.42 -3.45
C VAL A 1 -6.00 -5.34 -2.38
N TYR A 2 -7.17 -4.89 -1.90
CA TYR A 2 -7.24 -3.86 -0.84
C TYR A 2 -6.42 -4.22 0.40
N GLY A 3 -6.66 -5.41 0.97
CA GLY A 3 -5.89 -5.88 2.13
C GLY A 3 -4.39 -6.02 1.85
N PHE A 4 -4.01 -6.31 0.60
CA PHE A 4 -2.60 -6.34 0.21
C PHE A 4 -1.98 -4.95 0.23
N GLY A 5 -2.70 -3.91 -0.22
CA GLY A 5 -2.25 -2.52 -0.06
C GLY A 5 -2.04 -2.13 1.42
N MET A 6 -2.89 -2.63 2.32
CA MET A 6 -2.70 -2.43 3.77
C MET A 6 -1.47 -3.15 4.31
N ILE A 7 -1.20 -4.39 3.85
CA ILE A 7 0.03 -5.12 4.19
C ILE A 7 1.27 -4.39 3.65
N MET A 8 1.21 -3.86 2.43
CA MET A 8 2.30 -3.06 1.88
C MET A 8 2.63 -1.86 2.76
N TRP A 9 1.61 -1.16 3.27
CA TRP A 9 1.82 -0.04 4.19
C TRP A 9 2.33 -0.45 5.57
N GLU A 10 1.83 -1.56 6.10
CA GLU A 10 2.34 -2.13 7.35
C GLU A 10 3.82 -2.50 7.22
N TRP A 11 4.23 -3.05 6.07
CA TRP A 11 5.63 -3.36 5.77
C TRP A 11 6.52 -2.12 5.76
N LEU A 12 6.05 -1.01 5.18
CA LEU A 12 6.81 0.25 5.15
C LEU A 12 6.97 0.88 6.53
N THR A 13 5.92 0.84 7.35
CA THR A 13 5.89 1.58 8.62
C THR A 13 6.30 0.74 9.82
N GLY A 14 6.26 -0.60 9.69
CA GLY A 14 6.36 -1.53 10.81
C GLY A 14 5.22 -1.36 11.81
N ARG A 15 4.11 -0.73 11.43
CA ARG A 15 2.98 -0.43 12.32
C ARG A 15 1.68 -0.93 11.71
N ARG A 16 0.77 -1.34 12.57
CA ARG A 16 -0.59 -1.68 12.17
C ARG A 16 -1.29 -0.45 11.55
N PRO A 17 -2.01 -0.60 10.42
CA PRO A 17 -2.84 0.47 9.88
C PRO A 17 -3.79 1.02 10.93
N PHE A 18 -3.80 2.34 11.08
CA PHE A 18 -4.60 3.05 12.08
C PHE A 18 -4.29 2.63 13.53
N TRP A 19 -3.02 2.33 13.85
CA TRP A 19 -2.58 1.93 15.19
C TRP A 19 -2.95 2.90 16.33
N ASN A 20 -3.29 4.15 16.00
CA ASN A 20 -3.66 5.20 16.94
C ASN A 20 -5.17 5.30 17.20
N ARG A 21 -5.98 4.38 16.67
CA ARG A 21 -7.44 4.36 16.82
C ARG A 21 -7.93 2.94 17.10
N ASP A 22 -9.07 2.85 17.75
CA ASP A 22 -9.78 1.58 17.91
C ASP A 22 -10.32 1.09 16.56
N HIS A 23 -10.27 -0.22 16.34
CA HIS A 23 -10.80 -0.85 15.13
C HIS A 23 -12.30 -1.16 15.29
N ASP A 24 -13.08 -0.09 15.41
CA ASP A 24 -14.52 -0.11 15.63
C ASP A 24 -15.33 0.28 14.36
N VAL A 25 -16.64 0.46 14.54
CA VAL A 25 -17.56 0.84 13.45
C VAL A 25 -17.24 2.23 12.91
N ASP A 26 -16.82 3.17 13.76
CA ASP A 26 -16.51 4.54 13.35
C ASP A 26 -15.30 4.55 12.41
N LEU A 27 -14.27 3.76 12.70
CA LEU A 27 -13.14 3.61 11.79
C LEU A 27 -13.55 2.99 10.45
N ILE A 28 -14.47 2.02 10.44
CA ILE A 28 -14.97 1.40 9.21
C ILE A 28 -15.68 2.46 8.34
N ILE A 29 -16.50 3.32 8.95
CA ILE A 29 -17.19 4.41 8.26
C ILE A 29 -16.17 5.38 7.66
N ASP A 30 -15.20 5.84 8.45
CA ASP A 30 -14.16 6.76 7.98
C ASP A 30 -13.38 6.19 6.77
N VAL A 31 -13.06 4.90 6.80
CA VAL A 31 -12.37 4.21 5.69
C VAL A 31 -13.24 4.18 4.43
N CYS A 32 -14.55 3.97 4.58
CA CYS A 32 -15.51 4.01 3.48
C CYS A 32 -15.63 5.43 2.90
N ASP A 33 -15.55 6.46 3.75
CA ASP A 33 -15.58 7.88 3.37
C ASP A 33 -14.26 8.37 2.76
N GLY A 34 -13.21 7.54 2.80
CA GLY A 34 -11.95 7.78 2.09
C GLY A 34 -10.74 8.00 2.98
N LEU A 35 -10.85 7.81 4.29
CA LEU A 35 -9.70 7.82 5.19
C LEU A 35 -8.65 6.80 4.74
N ARG A 36 -7.39 7.23 4.59
CA ARG A 36 -6.26 6.37 4.25
C ARG A 36 -5.10 6.60 5.20
N PRO A 37 -4.24 5.57 5.43
CA PRO A 37 -3.04 5.75 6.23
C PRO A 37 -2.09 6.80 5.63
N PRO A 38 -1.30 7.50 6.46
CA PRO A 38 -0.36 8.53 6.00
C PRO A 38 0.73 7.93 5.11
N ILE A 39 1.12 8.65 4.06
CA ILE A 39 2.21 8.24 3.17
C ILE A 39 3.54 8.52 3.86
N VAL A 40 4.46 7.55 3.84
CA VAL A 40 5.81 7.71 4.37
C VAL A 40 6.71 8.33 3.31
N THR A 41 7.33 9.45 3.65
CA THR A 41 8.41 10.07 2.86
C THR A 41 9.66 9.20 3.02
N ASP A 42 10.38 8.91 1.93
CA ASP A 42 11.55 7.99 1.82
C ASP A 42 11.25 6.56 1.33
N THR A 43 10.09 6.33 0.71
CA THR A 43 9.79 5.07 -0.01
C THR A 43 9.88 5.27 -1.52
N PRO A 44 10.37 4.28 -2.31
CA PRO A 44 10.36 4.36 -3.77
C PRO A 44 8.97 4.73 -4.32
N GLU A 45 8.91 5.72 -5.21
CA GLU A 45 7.65 6.22 -5.76
C GLU A 45 6.79 5.13 -6.41
N GLY A 46 7.44 4.16 -7.08
CA GLY A 46 6.77 3.01 -7.70
C GLY A 46 6.02 2.14 -6.69
N TYR A 47 6.60 1.95 -5.51
CA TYR A 47 5.97 1.21 -4.41
C TYR A 47 4.79 1.98 -3.83
N VAL A 48 4.98 3.27 -3.53
CA VAL A 48 3.91 4.13 -2.99
C VAL A 48 2.72 4.17 -3.95
N LYS A 49 2.98 4.35 -5.25
CA LYS A 49 1.92 4.37 -6.27
C LYS A 49 1.18 3.04 -6.34
N LEU A 50 1.89 1.92 -6.35
CA LEU A 50 1.27 0.58 -6.39
C LEU A 50 0.42 0.32 -5.13
N MET A 51 0.95 0.65 -3.95
CA MET A 51 0.23 0.56 -2.68
C MET A 51 -1.06 1.39 -2.72
N GLN A 52 -0.99 2.62 -3.24
CA GLN A 52 -2.15 3.50 -3.35
C GLN A 52 -3.23 2.99 -4.31
N GLU A 53 -2.82 2.42 -5.42
CA GLU A 53 -3.74 1.81 -6.38
C GLU A 53 -4.40 0.55 -5.79
N CYS A 54 -3.69 -0.22 -4.95
CA CYS A 54 -4.26 -1.39 -4.27
C CYS A 54 -5.45 -1.04 -3.35
N TRP A 55 -5.39 0.09 -2.63
CA TRP A 55 -6.46 0.53 -1.72
C TRP A 55 -7.36 1.63 -2.29
N HIS A 56 -7.41 1.76 -3.61
CA HIS A 56 -8.26 2.72 -4.29
C HIS A 56 -9.74 2.53 -3.91
N SER A 57 -10.49 3.63 -3.69
CA SER A 57 -11.91 3.58 -3.28
C SER A 57 -12.78 2.86 -4.31
N ASN A 58 -12.63 3.19 -5.59
CA ASN A 58 -13.25 2.44 -6.68
C ASN A 58 -12.56 1.07 -6.88
N PRO A 59 -13.24 -0.07 -6.67
CA PRO A 59 -12.67 -1.40 -6.85
C PRO A 59 -12.18 -1.68 -8.27
N LYS A 60 -12.81 -1.09 -9.29
CA LYS A 60 -12.43 -1.27 -10.71
C LYS A 60 -11.10 -0.62 -11.08
N ARG A 61 -10.63 0.33 -10.26
CA ARG A 61 -9.32 0.99 -10.44
C ARG A 61 -8.19 0.27 -9.72
N ARG A 62 -8.50 -0.80 -8.98
CA ARG A 62 -7.50 -1.60 -8.29
C ARG A 62 -6.82 -2.53 -9.31
N PRO A 63 -5.49 -2.70 -9.23
CA PRO A 63 -4.75 -3.59 -10.11
C PRO A 63 -5.15 -5.06 -9.84
N THR A 64 -4.95 -5.91 -10.84
CA THR A 64 -5.11 -7.36 -10.66
C THR A 64 -3.97 -7.94 -9.83
N ALA A 65 -4.14 -9.15 -9.29
CA ALA A 65 -3.06 -9.82 -8.57
C ALA A 65 -1.82 -10.04 -9.44
N ASP A 66 -2.00 -10.31 -10.74
CA ASP A 66 -0.91 -10.50 -11.70
C ASP A 66 -0.17 -9.18 -11.99
N ASP A 67 -0.90 -8.05 -12.10
CA ASP A 67 -0.30 -6.72 -12.23
C ASP A 67 0.54 -6.36 -11.00
N ILE A 68 -0.01 -6.63 -9.81
CA ILE A 68 0.68 -6.39 -8.53
C ILE A 68 1.98 -7.20 -8.49
N LYS A 69 1.90 -8.52 -8.77
CA LYS A 69 3.07 -9.39 -8.80
C LYS A 69 4.14 -8.87 -9.76
N SER A 70 3.75 -8.54 -10.99
CA SER A 70 4.67 -8.05 -12.01
C SER A 70 5.37 -6.76 -11.59
N ARG A 71 4.62 -5.83 -10.97
CA ARG A 71 5.18 -4.55 -10.52
C ARG A 71 6.05 -4.69 -9.28
N VAL A 72 5.66 -5.51 -8.30
CA VAL A 72 6.50 -5.82 -7.14
C VAL A 72 7.84 -6.39 -7.60
N LEU A 73 7.83 -7.36 -8.53
CA LEU A 73 9.06 -7.94 -9.09
C LEU A 73 9.93 -6.89 -9.81
N SER A 74 9.31 -5.95 -10.54
CA SER A 74 10.07 -4.87 -11.18
C SER A 74 10.75 -3.93 -10.17
N ILE A 75 10.07 -3.63 -9.06
CA ILE A 75 10.60 -2.78 -7.99
C ILE A 75 11.77 -3.48 -7.28
N THR A 76 11.63 -4.77 -6.94
CA THR A 76 12.70 -5.52 -6.28
C THR A 76 13.93 -5.71 -7.16
N ASN A 77 13.75 -5.84 -8.48
CA ASN A 77 14.86 -5.95 -9.43
C ASN A 77 15.63 -4.62 -9.56
N SER A 78 14.96 -3.48 -9.49
CA SER A 78 15.65 -2.18 -9.49
C SER A 78 16.48 -1.94 -8.22
N GLU A 79 16.03 -2.41 -7.06
CA GLU A 79 16.76 -2.24 -5.79
C GLU A 79 17.99 -3.16 -5.69
N HIS A 80 17.93 -4.35 -6.28
CA HIS A 80 19.08 -5.26 -6.36
C HIS A 80 20.23 -4.72 -7.22
N ILE A 81 19.92 -3.90 -8.24
CA ILE A 81 20.94 -3.26 -9.08
C ILE A 81 21.64 -2.12 -8.32
N SER A 82 20.93 -1.38 -7.46
CA SER A 82 21.50 -0.28 -6.67
C SER A 82 22.41 -0.72 -5.52
N GLN A 83 22.38 -2.00 -5.11
CA GLN A 83 23.28 -2.57 -4.08
C GLN A 83 24.49 -3.31 -4.66
N THR A 84 24.61 -3.39 -5.99
CA THR A 84 25.71 -4.12 -6.67
C THR A 84 26.67 -3.17 -7.41
N VAL A 85 26.58 -1.85 -7.19
CA VAL A 85 27.51 -0.84 -7.74
C VAL A 85 28.28 -0.15 -6.63
#